data_AF-A0A6I3KDW0-F1
#
_entry.id   AF-A0A6I3KDW0-F1
#
_cell.length_a   1.000
_cell.length_b   1.000
_cell.length_c   1.000
_cell.angle_alpha   90.00
_cell.angle_beta   90.00
_cell.angle_gamma   90.00
#
_symmetry.space_group_name_H-M   'P 1'
#
loop_
_entity.id
_entity.type
_entity.pdbx_description
1 polymer ?
#
loop_
_entity_poly.entity_id
_entity_poly.type
_entity_poly.pdbx_seq_one_letter_code
_entity_poly.pdbx_strand_id
1 'polypeptide(L)'
;MPVDAVFTFADDEERDVCTLLHDPATYGAGDTPVEVVETHIARVFLVGDDAYKLRKRVHLRFVDFSTLHARHAAAVREMEINRPHAPNIYLGLVPIVRTEGRLQLGGQGEIVEWAVHMRRFPQEAVLSHREEQGPISEELAKALADMVARYHQDSPVAATCDGGRIMAPVVEQLSSALAYGYIDVADRLVSTFERTRPLLVERGNAACVRRCHGDLHLGNIVLVDGNPVPFDALEFSEALATVDVLYDLAFLLMDLDARGDLQAANAVLNAYVAFEPIGGEIEGLASLPLFLACRAGVRAVVAMARTEQLAVEEQTALRAEIRRNARLADAYLLPPKPVLVAIGGLSGTGKSTLAALLAAHVGPPPGALHVRSDVERKRLFGVPETQRLDRQHYRIGTAERVYDIVEDKARRALAARHAVIVDAVFAKQEEREAIEAIAREAACPFVGLWLNAPAETLIARVERRRGDASDADRRVVREQLGYDLGNIAWHVVDASGTVAQSVEEAQRVLAAAPIKPAG
;
A
#
# COMPACT_ATOMS: atom_id res chain seq x y z
N MET A 1 -5.78 -37.20 14.89
CA MET A 1 -6.94 -37.65 14.11
C MET A 1 -6.41 -38.35 12.86
N PRO A 2 -7.05 -39.40 12.32
CA PRO A 2 -6.57 -40.02 11.08
C PRO A 2 -6.59 -38.99 9.94
N VAL A 3 -5.50 -38.95 9.17
CA VAL A 3 -5.23 -37.99 8.08
C VAL A 3 -6.34 -37.98 7.02
N ASP A 4 -7.11 -39.06 6.91
CA ASP A 4 -8.17 -39.23 5.90
C ASP A 4 -9.41 -38.35 6.09
N ALA A 5 -9.62 -37.73 7.26
CA ALA A 5 -10.88 -37.00 7.52
C ALA A 5 -10.90 -35.54 7.04
N VAL A 6 -9.76 -34.97 6.62
CA VAL A 6 -9.64 -33.52 6.36
C VAL A 6 -9.12 -33.20 4.95
N PHE A 7 -8.46 -34.14 4.28
CA PHE A 7 -7.75 -33.85 3.02
C PHE A 7 -8.27 -34.68 1.83
N THR A 8 -8.59 -34.01 0.73
CA THR A 8 -8.82 -34.67 -0.56
C THR A 8 -7.48 -34.83 -1.29
N PHE A 9 -7.10 -36.07 -1.57
CA PHE A 9 -5.88 -36.42 -2.31
C PHE A 9 -6.23 -36.84 -3.74
N ALA A 10 -5.40 -36.48 -4.70
CA ALA A 10 -5.55 -36.84 -6.10
C ALA A 10 -5.20 -38.32 -6.36
N ASP A 11 -4.22 -38.84 -5.61
CA ASP A 11 -3.76 -40.24 -5.68
C ASP A 11 -3.13 -40.69 -4.35
N ASP A 12 -2.79 -41.98 -4.27
CA ASP A 12 -2.16 -42.56 -3.07
C ASP A 12 -0.73 -42.04 -2.85
N GLU A 13 -0.01 -41.65 -3.91
CA GLU A 13 1.33 -41.06 -3.78
C GLU A 13 1.27 -39.69 -3.07
N GLU A 14 0.30 -38.83 -3.41
CA GLU A 14 0.08 -37.56 -2.71
C GLU A 14 -0.33 -37.79 -1.25
N ARG A 15 -1.16 -38.79 -0.97
CA ARG A 15 -1.54 -39.16 0.40
C ARG A 15 -0.34 -39.60 1.23
N ASP A 16 0.51 -40.46 0.66
CA ASP A 16 1.69 -40.99 1.33
C ASP A 16 2.71 -39.87 1.63
N VAL A 17 2.93 -38.96 0.67
CA VAL A 17 3.77 -37.77 0.87
C VAL A 17 3.21 -36.88 1.97
N CYS A 18 1.91 -36.60 1.98
CA CYS A 18 1.29 -35.78 3.02
C CYS A 18 1.34 -36.47 4.39
N THR A 19 1.23 -37.81 4.43
CA THR A 19 1.35 -38.60 5.65
C THR A 19 2.77 -38.51 6.22
N LEU A 20 3.80 -38.64 5.37
CA LEU A 20 5.19 -38.42 5.76
C LEU A 20 5.37 -37.02 6.38
N LEU A 21 4.89 -35.97 5.70
CA LEU A 21 5.07 -34.60 6.15
C LEU A 21 4.25 -34.25 7.39
N HIS A 22 3.21 -35.02 7.72
CA HIS A 22 2.47 -34.86 8.97
C HIS A 22 3.16 -35.54 10.16
N ASP A 23 4.10 -36.47 9.93
CA ASP A 23 4.82 -37.17 11.00
C ASP A 23 5.94 -36.28 11.58
N PRO A 24 5.89 -35.90 12.88
CA PRO A 24 6.96 -35.16 13.54
C PRO A 24 8.35 -35.82 13.43
N ALA A 25 8.39 -37.16 13.34
CA ALA A 25 9.63 -37.91 13.21
C ALA A 25 10.38 -37.62 11.91
N THR A 26 9.68 -37.22 10.84
CA THR A 26 10.25 -36.80 9.56
C THR A 26 11.24 -35.65 9.71
N TYR A 27 11.00 -34.77 10.67
CA TYR A 27 11.79 -33.56 10.92
C TYR A 27 12.81 -33.73 12.05
N GLY A 28 12.86 -34.90 12.69
CA GLY A 28 13.61 -35.09 13.93
C GLY A 28 13.07 -34.27 15.11
N ALA A 29 11.81 -33.84 15.04
CA ALA A 29 11.20 -32.89 15.99
C ALA A 29 10.56 -33.55 17.23
N GLY A 30 10.79 -34.84 17.46
CA GLY A 30 10.24 -35.56 18.61
C GLY A 30 8.71 -35.53 18.64
N ASP A 31 8.11 -35.05 19.72
CA ASP A 31 6.65 -34.96 19.91
C ASP A 31 6.06 -33.60 19.47
N THR A 32 6.82 -32.73 18.78
CA THR A 32 6.30 -31.43 18.31
C THR A 32 5.20 -31.65 17.26
N PRO A 33 3.98 -31.14 17.48
CA PRO A 33 2.88 -31.34 16.53
C PRO A 33 3.16 -30.61 15.21
N VAL A 34 2.75 -31.25 14.11
CA VAL A 34 2.73 -30.63 12.78
C VAL A 34 1.36 -30.01 12.55
N GLU A 35 1.31 -28.70 12.39
CA GLU A 35 0.10 -27.99 11.94
C GLU A 35 0.07 -27.93 10.42
N VAL A 36 -1.12 -27.99 9.82
CA VAL A 36 -1.27 -27.96 8.36
C VAL A 36 -2.19 -26.80 7.96
N VAL A 37 -1.70 -25.95 7.07
CA VAL A 37 -2.49 -24.90 6.41
C VAL A 37 -2.69 -25.28 4.95
N GLU A 38 -3.94 -25.31 4.49
CA GLU A 38 -4.26 -25.67 3.11
C GLU A 38 -4.82 -24.46 2.33
N THR A 39 -4.37 -24.33 1.09
CA THR A 39 -4.91 -23.39 0.09
C THR A 39 -5.47 -24.19 -1.11
N HIS A 40 -6.00 -23.48 -2.11
CA HIS A 40 -6.50 -24.11 -3.34
C HIS A 40 -5.41 -24.89 -4.09
N ILE A 41 -4.13 -24.47 -3.98
CA ILE A 41 -3.03 -24.97 -4.82
C ILE A 41 -1.84 -25.49 -4.02
N ALA A 42 -1.83 -25.35 -2.69
CA ALA A 42 -0.71 -25.72 -1.84
C ALA A 42 -1.15 -26.21 -0.45
N ARG A 43 -0.28 -27.01 0.19
CA ARG A 43 -0.35 -27.39 1.60
C ARG A 43 0.93 -26.97 2.30
N VAL A 44 0.83 -26.35 3.46
CA VAL A 44 1.97 -25.89 4.26
C VAL A 44 1.98 -26.66 5.57
N PHE A 45 3.05 -27.41 5.81
CA PHE A 45 3.28 -28.17 7.03
C PHE A 45 4.19 -27.36 7.96
N LEU A 46 3.70 -26.99 9.14
CA LEU A 46 4.38 -26.15 10.12
C LEU A 46 4.87 -27.01 11.28
N VAL A 47 6.17 -27.04 11.54
CA VAL A 47 6.79 -27.88 12.57
C VAL A 47 7.97 -27.15 13.23
N GLY A 48 7.90 -26.98 14.55
CA GLY A 48 8.90 -26.16 15.26
C GLY A 48 9.02 -24.77 14.64
N ASP A 49 10.25 -24.39 14.25
CA ASP A 49 10.57 -23.13 13.58
C ASP A 49 10.54 -23.21 12.05
N ASP A 50 10.15 -24.35 11.47
CA ASP A 50 10.20 -24.60 10.03
C ASP A 50 8.81 -24.80 9.42
N ALA A 51 8.70 -24.48 8.14
CA ALA A 51 7.52 -24.66 7.32
C ALA A 51 7.89 -25.30 5.98
N TYR A 52 7.08 -26.22 5.49
CA TYR A 52 7.29 -26.93 4.23
C TYR A 52 6.06 -26.77 3.35
N LYS A 53 6.19 -26.03 2.25
CA LYS A 53 5.08 -25.78 1.31
C LYS A 53 5.16 -26.75 0.13
N LEU A 54 4.13 -27.57 0.01
CA LEU A 54 3.90 -28.52 -1.07
C LEU A 54 2.92 -27.95 -2.08
N ARG A 55 3.14 -28.18 -3.38
CA ARG A 55 2.10 -27.92 -4.40
C ARG A 55 1.14 -29.09 -4.47
N LYS A 56 -0.16 -28.80 -4.47
CA LYS A 56 -1.21 -29.83 -4.61
C LYS A 56 -1.21 -30.35 -6.04
N ARG A 57 -1.51 -31.64 -6.22
CA ARG A 57 -1.65 -32.23 -7.56
C ARG A 57 -3.01 -31.88 -8.15
N VAL A 58 -3.11 -30.68 -8.74
CA VAL A 58 -4.38 -30.13 -9.26
C VAL A 58 -4.25 -29.60 -10.68
N HIS A 59 -5.35 -29.66 -11.43
CA HIS A 59 -5.50 -28.98 -12.72
C HIS A 59 -6.70 -28.03 -12.62
N LEU A 60 -6.44 -26.75 -12.44
CA LEU A 60 -7.43 -25.68 -12.32
C LEU A 60 -7.40 -24.81 -13.58
N ARG A 61 -8.45 -23.99 -13.78
CA ARG A 61 -8.57 -23.14 -14.99
C ARG A 61 -7.39 -22.17 -15.19
N PHE A 62 -6.67 -21.84 -14.12
CA PHE A 62 -5.58 -20.86 -14.10
C PHE A 62 -4.21 -21.48 -13.77
N VAL A 63 -4.13 -22.77 -13.43
CA VAL A 63 -2.87 -23.41 -13.06
C VAL A 63 -2.92 -24.93 -13.27
N ASP A 64 -1.83 -25.49 -13.79
CA ASP A 64 -1.67 -26.94 -13.96
C ASP A 64 -0.46 -27.45 -13.17
N PHE A 65 -0.74 -28.14 -12.07
CA PHE A 65 0.22 -28.79 -11.19
C PHE A 65 0.05 -30.32 -11.20
N SER A 66 -0.55 -30.88 -12.26
CA SER A 66 -0.78 -32.32 -12.40
C SER A 66 0.51 -33.14 -12.48
N THR A 67 1.58 -32.55 -13.03
CA THR A 67 2.89 -33.21 -13.19
C THR A 67 3.89 -32.77 -12.13
N LEU A 68 4.79 -33.69 -11.73
CA LEU A 68 5.92 -33.39 -10.84
C LEU A 68 6.81 -32.27 -11.39
N HIS A 69 7.05 -32.26 -12.70
CA HIS A 69 7.84 -31.22 -13.35
C HIS A 69 7.22 -29.83 -13.17
N ALA A 70 5.90 -29.69 -13.36
CA ALA A 70 5.21 -28.42 -13.18
C ALA A 70 5.26 -27.94 -11.72
N ARG A 71 5.09 -28.85 -10.75
CA ARG A 71 5.20 -28.53 -9.32
C ARG A 71 6.61 -28.12 -8.92
N HIS A 72 7.63 -28.82 -9.42
CA HIS A 72 9.02 -28.43 -9.22
C HIS A 72 9.32 -27.04 -9.81
N ALA A 73 8.90 -26.79 -11.06
CA ALA A 73 9.10 -25.49 -11.71
C ALA A 73 8.43 -24.36 -10.93
N ALA A 74 7.22 -24.57 -10.40
CA ALA A 74 6.53 -23.60 -9.55
C ALA A 74 7.26 -23.36 -8.22
N ALA A 75 7.77 -24.40 -7.57
CA ALA A 75 8.55 -24.28 -6.34
C ALA A 75 9.87 -23.50 -6.56
N VAL A 76 10.58 -23.77 -7.66
CA VAL A 76 11.74 -22.98 -8.08
C VAL A 76 11.35 -21.53 -8.32
N ARG A 77 10.26 -21.29 -9.05
CA ARG A 77 9.80 -19.92 -9.36
C ARG A 77 9.43 -19.14 -8.11
N GLU A 78 8.75 -19.78 -7.15
CA GLU A 78 8.42 -19.16 -5.86
C GLU A 78 9.68 -18.71 -5.11
N MET A 79 10.71 -19.56 -5.06
CA MET A 79 12.00 -19.23 -4.44
C MET A 79 12.69 -18.06 -5.15
N GLU A 80 12.72 -18.07 -6.48
CA GLU A 80 13.33 -17.00 -7.27
C GLU A 80 12.69 -15.63 -7.03
N ILE A 81 11.36 -15.58 -6.93
CA ILE A 81 10.63 -14.31 -6.78
C ILE A 81 10.71 -13.80 -5.33
N ASN A 82 10.52 -14.68 -4.35
CA ASN A 82 10.35 -14.24 -2.97
C ASN A 82 11.66 -14.11 -2.19
N ARG A 83 12.66 -14.95 -2.47
CA ARG A 83 13.91 -14.96 -1.69
C ARG A 83 14.68 -13.63 -1.70
N PRO A 84 14.72 -12.83 -2.80
CA PRO A 84 15.38 -11.53 -2.79
C PRO A 84 14.82 -10.56 -1.74
N HIS A 85 13.52 -10.62 -1.48
CA HIS A 85 12.83 -9.72 -0.54
C HIS A 85 12.53 -10.35 0.82
N ALA A 86 12.61 -11.69 0.92
CA ALA A 86 12.36 -12.45 2.13
C ALA A 86 13.39 -13.59 2.33
N PRO A 87 14.70 -13.30 2.36
CA PRO A 87 15.74 -14.33 2.39
C PRO A 87 15.75 -15.17 3.68
N ASN A 88 15.23 -14.61 4.77
CA ASN A 88 15.09 -15.30 6.06
C ASN A 88 13.84 -16.19 6.12
N ILE A 89 12.88 -16.00 5.21
CA ILE A 89 11.67 -16.82 5.10
C ILE A 89 11.90 -17.96 4.13
N TYR A 90 12.50 -17.72 2.96
CA TYR A 90 12.68 -18.73 1.90
C TYR A 90 14.07 -19.37 1.97
N LEU A 91 14.15 -20.53 2.65
CA LEU A 91 15.42 -21.16 3.03
C LEU A 91 15.99 -22.06 1.92
N GLY A 92 15.14 -22.78 1.18
CA GLY A 92 15.58 -23.67 0.12
C GLY A 92 14.47 -24.51 -0.51
N LEU A 93 14.87 -25.38 -1.45
CA LEU A 93 14.03 -26.46 -1.96
C LEU A 93 14.52 -27.79 -1.40
N VAL A 94 13.59 -28.63 -0.97
CA VAL A 94 13.87 -29.96 -0.43
C VAL A 94 13.08 -31.00 -1.22
N PRO A 95 13.75 -32.00 -1.82
CA PRO A 95 13.04 -33.09 -2.50
C PRO A 95 12.44 -34.05 -1.48
N ILE A 96 11.29 -34.62 -1.79
CA ILE A 96 10.79 -35.84 -1.15
C ILE A 96 11.19 -37.00 -2.06
N VAL A 97 11.92 -37.96 -1.50
CA VAL A 97 12.49 -39.09 -2.25
C VAL A 97 11.92 -40.42 -1.78
N ARG A 98 11.88 -41.39 -2.70
CA ARG A 98 11.58 -42.78 -2.43
C ARG A 98 12.86 -43.61 -2.56
N THR A 99 13.20 -44.31 -1.48
CA THR A 99 14.36 -45.20 -1.42
C THR A 99 13.93 -46.52 -0.79
N GLU A 100 14.13 -47.62 -1.51
CA GLU A 100 13.70 -48.97 -1.07
C GLU A 100 12.22 -49.05 -0.65
N GLY A 101 11.36 -48.30 -1.35
CA GLY A 101 9.91 -48.24 -1.09
C GLY A 101 9.51 -47.38 0.10
N ARG A 102 10.44 -46.70 0.77
CA ARG A 102 10.15 -45.76 1.87
C ARG A 102 10.32 -44.31 1.41
N LEU A 103 9.39 -43.45 1.81
CA LEU A 103 9.48 -42.01 1.57
C LEU A 103 10.35 -41.33 2.63
N GLN A 104 11.12 -40.33 2.22
CA GLN A 104 11.98 -39.52 3.09
C GLN A 104 12.00 -38.06 2.62
N LEU A 105 12.09 -37.12 3.57
CA LEU A 105 12.32 -35.72 3.27
C LEU A 105 13.82 -35.47 3.12
N GLY A 106 14.24 -35.01 1.94
CA GLY A 106 15.64 -34.90 1.56
C GLY A 106 16.30 -36.27 1.29
N GLY A 107 17.61 -36.25 1.04
CA GLY A 107 18.40 -37.48 0.83
C GLY A 107 18.58 -37.87 -0.65
N GLN A 108 18.97 -39.12 -0.87
CA GLN A 108 19.22 -39.71 -2.19
C GLN A 108 18.16 -40.77 -2.50
N GLY A 109 17.54 -40.72 -3.68
CA GLY A 109 16.48 -41.63 -4.10
C GLY A 109 15.74 -41.15 -5.34
N GLU A 110 14.66 -41.84 -5.70
CA GLU A 110 13.73 -41.37 -6.74
C GLU A 110 12.95 -40.16 -6.21
N ILE A 111 13.05 -39.00 -6.86
CA ILE A 111 12.29 -37.82 -6.45
C ILE A 111 10.83 -38.00 -6.83
N VAL A 112 9.94 -37.94 -5.83
CA VAL A 112 8.49 -38.08 -6.01
C VAL A 112 7.76 -36.76 -5.83
N GLU A 113 8.35 -35.81 -5.09
CA GLU A 113 7.77 -34.49 -4.86
C GLU A 113 8.84 -33.46 -4.44
N TRP A 114 8.49 -32.17 -4.48
CA TRP A 114 9.31 -31.07 -3.98
C TRP A 114 8.54 -30.22 -2.96
N ALA A 115 9.24 -29.82 -1.90
CA ALA A 115 8.75 -28.84 -0.94
C ALA A 115 9.64 -27.58 -0.93
N VAL A 116 9.00 -26.42 -0.80
CA VAL A 116 9.69 -25.18 -0.46
C VAL A 116 9.89 -25.16 1.05
N HIS A 117 11.14 -25.18 1.49
CA HIS A 117 11.51 -25.09 2.90
C HIS A 117 11.61 -23.62 3.30
N MET A 118 10.81 -23.27 4.31
CA MET A 118 10.61 -21.92 4.78
C MET A 118 10.82 -21.82 6.29
N ARG A 119 11.19 -20.64 6.77
CA ARG A 119 11.13 -20.30 8.20
C ARG A 119 9.68 -20.08 8.58
N ARG A 120 9.17 -20.81 9.57
CA ARG A 120 7.85 -20.56 10.16
C ARG A 120 7.88 -19.20 10.85
N PHE A 121 6.76 -18.48 10.74
CA PHE A 121 6.51 -17.27 11.51
C PHE A 121 5.15 -17.36 12.21
N PRO A 122 4.98 -16.65 13.34
CA PRO A 122 3.70 -16.55 14.03
C PRO A 122 2.61 -15.97 13.12
N GLN A 123 1.40 -16.52 13.16
CA GLN A 123 0.30 -16.04 12.32
C GLN A 123 -0.12 -14.61 12.71
N GLU A 124 -0.02 -14.26 13.98
CA GLU A 124 -0.25 -12.91 14.50
C GLU A 124 0.75 -11.85 13.98
N ALA A 125 1.87 -12.28 13.39
CA ALA A 125 2.82 -11.38 12.74
C ALA A 125 2.43 -11.00 11.31
N VAL A 126 1.50 -11.73 10.67
CA VAL A 126 0.94 -11.35 9.37
C VAL A 126 0.02 -10.15 9.56
N LEU A 127 0.20 -9.10 8.76
CA LEU A 127 -0.51 -7.84 8.96
C LEU A 127 -2.03 -7.98 8.87
N SER A 128 -2.53 -8.97 8.13
CA SER A 128 -3.97 -9.25 8.07
C SER A 128 -4.59 -9.68 9.40
N HIS A 129 -3.79 -10.20 10.34
CA HIS A 129 -4.24 -10.63 11.66
C HIS A 129 -4.06 -9.57 12.75
N ARG A 130 -3.50 -8.40 12.43
CA ARG A 130 -3.22 -7.32 13.40
C ARG A 130 -4.42 -6.48 13.82
N GLU A 131 -5.65 -6.80 13.38
CA GLU A 131 -6.85 -6.02 13.77
C GLU A 131 -7.00 -5.90 15.30
N GLU A 132 -6.57 -6.92 16.05
CA GLU A 132 -6.59 -6.92 17.53
C GLU A 132 -5.53 -6.01 18.17
N GLN A 133 -4.50 -5.61 17.43
CA GLN A 133 -3.37 -4.80 17.91
C GLN A 133 -3.53 -3.29 17.64
N GLY A 134 -4.65 -2.89 17.03
CA GLY A 134 -4.97 -1.51 16.68
C GLY A 134 -4.42 -1.05 15.32
N PRO A 135 -4.63 0.24 14.98
CA PRO A 135 -4.19 0.81 13.72
C PRO A 135 -2.67 0.72 13.50
N ILE A 136 -2.26 0.72 12.24
CA ILE A 136 -0.85 0.77 11.85
C ILE A 136 -0.27 2.14 12.25
N SER A 137 0.82 2.11 13.01
CA SER A 137 1.59 3.31 13.37
C SER A 137 2.21 3.99 12.15
N GLU A 138 2.45 5.29 12.22
CA GLU A 138 3.11 6.08 11.16
C GLU A 138 4.48 5.50 10.77
N GLU A 139 5.26 5.02 11.74
CA GLU A 139 6.57 4.42 11.50
C GLU A 139 6.47 3.15 10.65
N LEU A 140 5.50 2.30 10.96
CA LEU A 140 5.23 1.09 10.20
C LEU A 140 4.64 1.41 8.82
N ALA A 141 3.78 2.43 8.69
CA ALA A 141 3.28 2.89 7.38
C ALA A 141 4.44 3.36 6.48
N LYS A 142 5.41 4.09 7.03
CA LYS A 142 6.63 4.48 6.31
C LYS A 142 7.48 3.26 5.93
N ALA A 143 7.68 2.32 6.86
CA ALA A 143 8.42 1.09 6.58
C ALA A 143 7.75 0.22 5.50
N LEU A 144 6.41 0.20 5.45
CA LEU A 144 5.63 -0.45 4.40
C LEU A 144 5.88 0.23 3.05
N ALA A 145 5.75 1.55 2.97
CA ALA A 145 6.02 2.29 1.74
C ALA A 145 7.45 2.06 1.23
N ASP A 146 8.44 2.11 2.13
CA ASP A 146 9.84 1.82 1.81
C ASP A 146 10.05 0.39 1.30
N MET A 147 9.36 -0.58 1.90
CA MET A 147 9.38 -1.98 1.46
C MET A 147 8.80 -2.13 0.04
N VAL A 148 7.62 -1.55 -0.23
CA VAL A 148 6.99 -1.61 -1.55
C VAL A 148 7.83 -0.89 -2.60
N ALA A 149 8.38 0.27 -2.26
CA ALA A 149 9.19 1.07 -3.17
C ALA A 149 10.48 0.34 -3.59
N ARG A 150 11.19 -0.29 -2.64
CA ARG A 150 12.34 -1.15 -2.96
C ARG A 150 11.96 -2.34 -3.83
N TYR A 151 10.86 -3.02 -3.49
CA TYR A 151 10.36 -4.13 -4.30
C TYR A 151 10.15 -3.70 -5.75
N HIS A 152 9.43 -2.59 -5.98
CA HIS A 152 9.16 -2.08 -7.33
C HIS A 152 10.40 -1.63 -8.10
N GLN A 153 11.39 -1.03 -7.42
CA GLN A 153 12.65 -0.65 -8.05
C GLN A 153 13.44 -1.86 -8.55
N ASP A 154 13.49 -2.91 -7.73
CA ASP A 154 14.21 -4.16 -8.02
C ASP A 154 13.45 -5.05 -9.01
N SER A 155 12.13 -4.88 -9.12
CA SER A 155 11.29 -5.64 -10.07
C SER A 155 11.69 -5.39 -11.53
N PRO A 156 11.88 -6.47 -12.33
CA PRO A 156 12.15 -6.36 -13.76
C PRO A 156 11.08 -5.56 -14.50
N VAL A 157 11.51 -4.65 -15.39
CA VAL A 157 10.61 -3.92 -16.29
C VAL A 157 10.01 -4.87 -17.31
N ALA A 158 8.71 -4.77 -17.55
CA ALA A 158 8.02 -5.60 -18.52
C ALA A 158 8.50 -5.31 -19.95
N ALA A 159 8.64 -6.36 -20.76
CA ALA A 159 8.95 -6.20 -22.18
C ALA A 159 7.79 -5.57 -22.98
N THR A 160 6.55 -5.74 -22.51
CA THR A 160 5.36 -5.10 -23.07
C THR A 160 5.05 -3.81 -22.31
N CYS A 161 4.99 -2.69 -23.02
CA CYS A 161 4.79 -1.36 -22.45
C CYS A 161 3.34 -0.86 -22.54
N ASP A 162 2.38 -1.63 -23.05
CA ASP A 162 0.97 -1.22 -23.09
C ASP A 162 0.25 -1.61 -21.80
N GLY A 163 0.27 -0.71 -20.81
CA GLY A 163 -0.44 -0.91 -19.54
C GLY A 163 -1.97 -1.06 -19.70
N GLY A 164 -2.56 -0.45 -20.74
CA GLY A 164 -3.98 -0.59 -21.04
C GLY A 164 -4.33 -2.01 -21.48
N ARG A 165 -3.51 -2.62 -22.34
CA ARG A 165 -3.66 -4.02 -22.75
C ARG A 165 -3.49 -5.00 -21.59
N ILE A 166 -2.57 -4.72 -20.67
CA ILE A 166 -2.34 -5.55 -19.48
C ILE A 166 -3.54 -5.49 -18.53
N MET A 167 -4.13 -4.32 -18.36
CA MET A 167 -5.24 -4.11 -17.44
C MET A 167 -6.59 -4.56 -18.00
N ALA A 168 -6.76 -4.61 -19.32
CA ALA A 168 -8.04 -4.94 -19.96
C ALA A 168 -8.64 -6.29 -19.52
N PRO A 169 -7.89 -7.42 -19.49
CA PRO A 169 -8.44 -8.71 -19.04
C PRO A 169 -8.90 -8.69 -17.58
N VAL A 170 -8.21 -7.94 -16.72
CA VAL A 170 -8.60 -7.79 -15.31
C VAL A 170 -9.93 -7.05 -15.23
N VAL A 171 -10.08 -5.94 -15.95
CA VAL A 171 -11.33 -5.17 -15.99
C VAL A 171 -12.49 -5.99 -16.56
N GLU A 172 -12.26 -6.74 -17.64
CA GLU A 172 -13.26 -7.61 -18.27
C GLU A 172 -13.73 -8.71 -17.32
N GLN A 173 -12.80 -9.42 -16.67
CA GLN A 173 -13.13 -10.48 -15.72
C GLN A 173 -13.91 -9.93 -14.52
N LEU A 174 -13.47 -8.80 -13.97
CA LEU A 174 -14.13 -8.17 -12.82
C LEU A 174 -15.51 -7.65 -13.19
N SER A 175 -15.66 -6.94 -14.31
CA SER A 175 -16.96 -6.41 -14.72
C SER A 175 -17.95 -7.52 -15.02
N SER A 176 -17.53 -8.60 -15.69
CA SER A 176 -18.38 -9.76 -15.93
C SER A 176 -18.83 -10.45 -14.64
N ALA A 177 -17.95 -10.60 -13.65
CA ALA A 177 -18.31 -11.22 -12.38
C ALA A 177 -19.21 -10.30 -11.54
N LEU A 178 -18.90 -9.01 -11.46
CA LEU A 178 -19.67 -8.02 -10.69
C LEU A 178 -21.03 -7.71 -11.30
N ALA A 179 -21.22 -7.91 -12.62
CA ALA A 179 -22.52 -7.77 -13.27
C ALA A 179 -23.60 -8.64 -12.60
N TYR A 180 -23.21 -9.75 -11.98
CA TYR A 180 -24.08 -10.58 -11.15
C TYR A 180 -24.27 -9.97 -9.74
N GLY A 181 -25.11 -8.93 -9.67
CA GLY A 181 -25.56 -8.32 -8.40
C GLY A 181 -25.01 -6.92 -8.14
N TYR A 182 -24.06 -6.44 -8.94
CA TYR A 182 -23.44 -5.11 -8.84
C TYR A 182 -23.21 -4.49 -10.23
N ILE A 183 -24.21 -4.56 -11.12
CA ILE A 183 -24.13 -4.11 -12.52
C ILE A 183 -23.67 -2.65 -12.65
N ASP A 184 -24.15 -1.75 -11.79
CA ASP A 184 -23.74 -0.34 -11.82
C ASP A 184 -22.23 -0.16 -11.57
N VAL A 185 -21.65 -1.01 -10.72
CA VAL A 185 -20.21 -1.02 -10.43
C VAL A 185 -19.44 -1.56 -11.64
N ALA A 186 -19.95 -2.62 -12.27
CA ALA A 186 -19.36 -3.18 -13.48
C ALA A 186 -19.31 -2.15 -14.63
N ASP A 187 -20.42 -1.45 -14.88
CA ASP A 187 -20.51 -0.42 -15.92
C ASP A 187 -19.59 0.78 -15.63
N ARG A 188 -19.54 1.23 -14.37
CA ARG A 188 -18.60 2.28 -13.93
C ARG A 188 -17.15 1.86 -14.05
N LEU A 189 -16.84 0.59 -13.80
CA LEU A 189 -15.48 0.06 -13.91
C LEU A 189 -15.01 0.11 -15.37
N VAL A 190 -15.84 -0.37 -16.30
CA VAL A 190 -15.55 -0.36 -17.74
C VAL A 190 -15.38 1.08 -18.25
N SER A 191 -16.33 1.98 -17.93
CA SER A 191 -16.24 3.38 -18.38
C SER A 191 -15.02 4.13 -17.79
N THR A 192 -14.67 3.85 -16.53
CA THR A 192 -13.48 4.44 -15.90
C THR A 192 -12.20 3.88 -16.51
N PHE A 193 -12.16 2.58 -16.83
CA PHE A 193 -11.04 1.97 -17.55
C PHE A 193 -10.82 2.63 -18.91
N GLU A 194 -11.86 2.78 -19.73
CA GLU A 194 -11.72 3.41 -21.06
C GLU A 194 -11.21 4.85 -20.97
N ARG A 195 -11.65 5.62 -19.96
CA ARG A 195 -11.14 6.98 -19.71
C ARG A 195 -9.67 6.99 -19.24
N THR A 196 -9.25 5.98 -18.48
CA THR A 196 -7.91 5.89 -17.89
C THR A 196 -6.89 5.21 -18.82
N ARG A 197 -7.37 4.43 -19.81
CA ARG A 197 -6.55 3.63 -20.74
C ARG A 197 -5.40 4.43 -21.40
N PRO A 198 -5.58 5.67 -21.89
CA PRO A 198 -4.46 6.44 -22.45
C PRO A 198 -3.32 6.66 -21.45
N LEU A 199 -3.65 7.00 -20.20
CA LEU A 199 -2.65 7.14 -19.13
C LEU A 199 -1.95 5.82 -18.83
N LEU A 200 -2.67 4.69 -18.84
CA LEU A 200 -2.04 3.37 -18.63
C LEU A 200 -1.01 3.04 -19.72
N VAL A 201 -1.25 3.46 -20.96
CA VAL A 201 -0.28 3.33 -22.05
C VAL A 201 0.95 4.21 -21.79
N GLU A 202 0.75 5.47 -21.39
CA GLU A 202 1.85 6.38 -21.04
C GLU A 202 2.71 5.83 -19.88
N ARG A 203 2.05 5.31 -18.84
CA ARG A 203 2.73 4.71 -17.69
C ARG A 203 3.54 3.48 -18.07
N GLY A 204 3.02 2.62 -18.93
CA GLY A 204 3.79 1.48 -19.40
C GLY A 204 4.98 1.89 -20.28
N ASN A 205 4.86 2.95 -21.08
CA ASN A 205 6.01 3.55 -21.79
C ASN A 205 7.05 4.18 -20.84
N ALA A 206 6.62 4.61 -19.66
CA ALA A 206 7.48 5.15 -18.59
C ALA A 206 8.10 4.07 -17.69
N ALA A 207 8.08 2.80 -18.10
CA ALA A 207 8.61 1.66 -17.32
C ALA A 207 7.94 1.45 -15.95
N CYS A 208 6.69 1.93 -15.77
CA CYS A 208 5.89 1.67 -14.59
C CYS A 208 5.26 0.27 -14.57
N VAL A 209 5.22 -0.43 -15.70
CA VAL A 209 4.77 -1.82 -15.77
C VAL A 209 5.96 -2.73 -15.51
N ARG A 210 5.87 -3.52 -14.44
CA ARG A 210 6.96 -4.36 -13.94
C ARG A 210 6.43 -5.69 -13.45
N ARG A 211 7.34 -6.64 -13.25
CA ARG A 211 7.02 -7.89 -12.58
C ARG A 211 6.98 -7.69 -11.07
N CYS A 212 5.89 -7.07 -10.61
CA CYS A 212 5.65 -6.73 -9.20
C CYS A 212 5.29 -7.98 -8.37
N HIS A 213 4.78 -7.77 -7.15
CA HIS A 213 4.31 -8.86 -6.28
C HIS A 213 3.07 -9.53 -6.87
N GLY A 214 2.16 -8.75 -7.46
CA GLY A 214 0.91 -9.20 -8.07
C GLY A 214 -0.24 -9.36 -7.07
N ASP A 215 0.08 -9.70 -5.82
CA ASP A 215 -0.87 -9.98 -4.74
C ASP A 215 -0.51 -9.29 -3.40
N LEU A 216 -0.06 -8.02 -3.44
CA LEU A 216 0.50 -7.30 -2.28
C LEU A 216 -0.56 -6.75 -1.30
N HIS A 217 -1.33 -7.63 -0.67
CA HIS A 217 -2.29 -7.24 0.38
C HIS A 217 -1.75 -7.57 1.79
N LEU A 218 -2.43 -7.14 2.86
CA LEU A 218 -1.93 -7.29 4.24
C LEU A 218 -1.74 -8.74 4.69
N GLY A 219 -2.35 -9.70 3.98
CA GLY A 219 -2.20 -11.13 4.24
C GLY A 219 -0.91 -11.73 3.70
N ASN A 220 -0.24 -10.99 2.81
CA ASN A 220 1.02 -11.38 2.18
C ASN A 220 2.18 -10.48 2.65
N ILE A 221 2.03 -9.88 3.83
CA ILE A 221 3.06 -9.08 4.49
C ILE A 221 3.14 -9.53 5.95
N VAL A 222 4.33 -9.91 6.39
CA VAL A 222 4.62 -10.34 7.76
C VAL A 222 5.62 -9.41 8.43
N LEU A 223 5.48 -9.20 9.73
CA LEU A 223 6.50 -8.50 10.52
C LEU A 223 7.57 -9.48 10.99
N VAL A 224 8.80 -9.26 10.55
CA VAL A 224 9.99 -9.99 11.02
C VAL A 224 10.89 -9.00 11.74
N ASP A 225 11.12 -9.23 13.03
CA ASP A 225 11.90 -8.33 13.90
C ASP A 225 11.41 -6.87 13.84
N GLY A 226 10.10 -6.68 13.73
CA GLY A 226 9.45 -5.36 13.61
C GLY A 226 9.46 -4.74 12.21
N ASN A 227 10.04 -5.39 11.21
CA ASN A 227 10.10 -4.89 9.83
C ASN A 227 9.09 -5.62 8.92
N PRO A 228 8.36 -4.91 8.05
CA PRO A 228 7.48 -5.54 7.08
C PRO A 228 8.28 -6.26 5.99
N VAL A 229 7.91 -7.52 5.74
CA VAL A 229 8.50 -8.39 4.73
C VAL A 229 7.38 -8.94 3.86
N PRO A 230 7.39 -8.70 2.54
CA PRO A 230 6.42 -9.31 1.63
C PRO A 230 6.77 -10.78 1.42
N PHE A 231 5.75 -11.63 1.32
CA PHE A 231 5.91 -13.05 1.02
C PHE A 231 4.73 -13.55 0.18
N ASP A 232 4.88 -14.72 -0.43
CA ASP A 232 3.86 -15.33 -1.29
C ASP A 232 3.50 -14.46 -2.52
N ALA A 233 4.51 -13.85 -3.13
CA ALA A 233 4.37 -13.18 -4.42
C ALA A 233 3.89 -14.16 -5.49
N LEU A 234 2.91 -13.74 -6.30
CA LEU A 234 2.18 -14.59 -7.23
C LEU A 234 3.14 -15.25 -8.23
N GLU A 235 3.37 -16.56 -8.13
CA GLU A 235 4.37 -17.28 -8.91
C GLU A 235 3.83 -17.99 -10.16
N PHE A 236 2.52 -18.28 -10.19
CA PHE A 236 1.93 -19.16 -11.20
C PHE A 236 1.45 -18.45 -12.47
N SER A 237 1.44 -17.11 -12.50
CA SER A 237 1.02 -16.34 -13.68
C SER A 237 1.82 -15.06 -13.85
N GLU A 238 2.74 -15.06 -14.82
CA GLU A 238 3.48 -13.86 -15.22
C GLU A 238 2.56 -12.76 -15.74
N ALA A 239 1.43 -13.12 -16.36
CA ALA A 239 0.46 -12.14 -16.85
C ALA A 239 -0.25 -11.39 -15.72
N LEU A 240 -0.60 -12.08 -14.62
CA LEU A 240 -1.29 -11.46 -13.48
C LEU A 240 -0.36 -10.65 -12.58
N ALA A 241 0.94 -10.97 -12.58
CA ALA A 241 1.91 -10.31 -11.73
C ALA A 241 2.80 -9.29 -12.46
N THR A 242 2.73 -9.24 -13.80
CA THR A 242 3.31 -8.15 -14.58
C THR A 242 2.30 -7.02 -14.72
N VAL A 243 2.39 -6.03 -13.84
CA VAL A 243 1.38 -4.99 -13.65
C VAL A 243 2.01 -3.62 -13.45
N ASP A 244 1.19 -2.57 -13.46
CA ASP A 244 1.62 -1.24 -13.05
C ASP A 244 1.99 -1.22 -11.55
N VAL A 245 3.09 -0.57 -11.18
CA VAL A 245 3.54 -0.42 -9.79
C VAL A 245 2.49 0.21 -8.87
N LEU A 246 1.68 1.16 -9.36
CA LEU A 246 0.60 1.74 -8.58
C LEU A 246 -0.60 0.80 -8.47
N TYR A 247 -0.79 -0.13 -9.41
CA TYR A 247 -1.81 -1.19 -9.29
C TYR A 247 -1.42 -2.24 -8.25
N ASP A 248 -0.12 -2.53 -8.11
CA ASP A 248 0.40 -3.39 -7.04
C ASP A 248 0.27 -2.71 -5.67
N LEU A 249 0.75 -1.47 -5.54
CA LEU A 249 0.59 -0.65 -4.33
C LEU A 249 -0.88 -0.49 -3.91
N ALA A 250 -1.79 -0.30 -4.87
CA ALA A 250 -3.20 -0.11 -4.60
C ALA A 250 -3.83 -1.27 -3.83
N PHE A 251 -3.26 -2.48 -3.88
CA PHE A 251 -3.80 -3.59 -3.12
C PHE A 251 -3.61 -3.39 -1.61
N LEU A 252 -2.41 -3.00 -1.20
CA LEU A 252 -2.09 -2.65 0.19
C LEU A 252 -2.96 -1.46 0.66
N LEU A 253 -3.04 -0.40 -0.14
CA LEU A 253 -3.82 0.79 0.19
C LEU A 253 -5.31 0.47 0.37
N MET A 254 -5.88 -0.31 -0.55
CA MET A 254 -7.28 -0.72 -0.49
C MET A 254 -7.55 -1.62 0.71
N ASP A 255 -6.65 -2.53 1.06
CA ASP A 255 -6.84 -3.45 2.19
C ASP A 255 -6.77 -2.70 3.55
N LEU A 256 -5.98 -1.63 3.65
CA LEU A 256 -5.97 -0.71 4.80
C LEU A 256 -7.28 0.08 4.91
N ASP A 257 -7.75 0.65 3.81
CA ASP A 257 -9.02 1.38 3.74
C ASP A 257 -10.22 0.46 4.06
N ALA A 258 -10.23 -0.77 3.53
CA ALA A 258 -11.27 -1.76 3.79
C ALA A 258 -11.40 -2.15 5.27
N ARG A 259 -10.35 -1.92 6.07
CA ARG A 259 -10.31 -2.10 7.54
C ARG A 259 -10.59 -0.82 8.31
N GLY A 260 -10.75 0.31 7.62
CA GLY A 260 -10.98 1.63 8.22
C GLY A 260 -9.71 2.36 8.65
N ASP A 261 -8.52 1.85 8.32
CA ASP A 261 -7.24 2.49 8.67
C ASP A 261 -6.81 3.50 7.58
N LEU A 262 -7.63 4.53 7.41
CA LEU A 262 -7.42 5.58 6.41
C LEU A 262 -6.10 6.33 6.63
N GLN A 263 -5.70 6.50 7.88
CA GLN A 263 -4.46 7.20 8.22
C GLN A 263 -3.24 6.42 7.75
N ALA A 264 -3.19 5.11 7.99
CA ALA A 264 -2.12 4.27 7.48
C ALA A 264 -2.11 4.22 5.96
N ALA A 265 -3.27 4.08 5.32
CA ALA A 265 -3.37 4.09 3.86
C ALA A 265 -2.81 5.40 3.25
N ASN A 266 -3.19 6.54 3.83
CA ASN A 266 -2.68 7.84 3.38
C ASN A 266 -1.17 8.00 3.63
N ALA A 267 -0.69 7.56 4.80
CA ALA A 267 0.72 7.64 5.15
C ALA A 267 1.59 6.76 4.23
N VAL A 268 1.14 5.54 3.89
CA VAL A 268 1.81 4.67 2.92
C VAL A 268 1.87 5.34 1.55
N LEU A 269 0.74 5.88 1.05
CA LEU A 269 0.70 6.58 -0.23
C LEU A 269 1.71 7.74 -0.25
N ASN A 270 1.65 8.60 0.77
CA ASN A 270 2.49 9.78 0.84
C ASN A 270 3.98 9.44 0.95
N ALA A 271 4.34 8.44 1.73
CA ALA A 271 5.72 7.96 1.82
C ALA A 271 6.20 7.32 0.51
N TYR A 272 5.34 6.57 -0.20
CA TYR A 272 5.68 5.97 -1.49
C TYR A 272 5.88 7.02 -2.59
N VAL A 273 4.94 7.96 -2.73
CA VAL A 273 5.06 9.08 -3.70
C VAL A 273 6.24 9.96 -3.34
N ALA A 274 6.53 10.13 -2.05
CA ALA A 274 7.72 10.84 -1.59
C ALA A 274 9.02 10.16 -2.04
N PHE A 275 9.08 8.83 -2.07
CA PHE A 275 10.27 8.11 -2.48
C PHE A 275 10.52 8.18 -4.00
N GLU A 276 9.47 8.42 -4.81
CA GLU A 276 9.53 8.49 -6.29
C GLU A 276 10.30 7.29 -6.90
N PRO A 277 9.90 6.03 -6.59
CA PRO A 277 10.71 4.86 -6.92
C PRO A 277 11.02 4.70 -8.41
N ILE A 278 10.06 5.05 -9.27
CA ILE A 278 10.17 4.94 -10.72
C ILE A 278 10.19 6.32 -11.38
N GLY A 279 9.43 7.27 -10.83
CA GLY A 279 9.13 8.56 -11.42
C GLY A 279 7.72 8.60 -12.03
N GLY A 280 7.07 9.76 -11.97
CA GLY A 280 5.72 9.95 -12.50
C GLY A 280 4.59 9.48 -11.58
N GLU A 281 4.88 9.26 -10.29
CA GLU A 281 3.90 8.78 -9.31
C GLU A 281 2.77 9.79 -9.10
N ILE A 282 3.06 11.10 -9.12
CA ILE A 282 2.06 12.17 -8.93
C ILE A 282 1.05 12.16 -10.08
N GLU A 283 1.52 12.09 -11.32
CA GLU A 283 0.68 11.98 -12.52
C GLU A 283 -0.10 10.66 -12.51
N GLY A 284 0.55 9.60 -12.02
CA GLY A 284 -0.04 8.28 -11.82
C GLY A 284 -1.23 8.26 -10.88
N LEU A 285 -1.39 9.24 -9.97
CA LEU A 285 -2.53 9.31 -9.06
C LEU A 285 -3.88 9.36 -9.80
N ALA A 286 -3.90 9.83 -11.05
CA ALA A 286 -5.11 9.81 -11.88
C ALA A 286 -5.61 8.39 -12.22
N SER A 287 -4.75 7.38 -12.12
CA SER A 287 -5.10 5.96 -12.31
C SER A 287 -5.54 5.26 -11.02
N LEU A 288 -5.27 5.86 -9.85
CA LEU A 288 -5.50 5.24 -8.55
C LEU A 288 -6.99 4.88 -8.29
N PRO A 289 -7.99 5.69 -8.68
CA PRO A 289 -9.40 5.31 -8.57
C PRO A 289 -9.73 3.97 -9.24
N LEU A 290 -9.22 3.75 -10.46
CA LEU A 290 -9.40 2.50 -11.19
C LEU A 290 -8.69 1.35 -10.47
N PHE A 291 -7.45 1.57 -10.04
CA PHE A 291 -6.64 0.52 -9.40
C PHE A 291 -7.23 0.05 -8.07
N LEU A 292 -7.62 0.99 -7.20
CA LEU A 292 -8.30 0.68 -5.94
C LEU A 292 -9.61 -0.08 -6.20
N ALA A 293 -10.41 0.38 -7.17
CA ALA A 293 -11.67 -0.27 -7.53
C ALA A 293 -11.47 -1.70 -8.03
N CYS A 294 -10.47 -1.93 -8.89
CA CYS A 294 -10.13 -3.27 -9.34
C CYS A 294 -9.66 -4.17 -8.19
N ARG A 295 -8.84 -3.67 -7.25
CA ARG A 295 -8.38 -4.48 -6.11
C ARG A 295 -9.52 -4.82 -5.14
N ALA A 296 -10.41 -3.87 -4.86
CA ALA A 296 -11.64 -4.15 -4.12
C ALA A 296 -12.53 -5.16 -4.88
N GLY A 297 -12.67 -5.01 -6.20
CA GLY A 297 -13.36 -5.97 -7.07
C GLY A 297 -12.78 -7.38 -6.98
N VAL A 298 -11.45 -7.54 -7.00
CA VAL A 298 -10.77 -8.83 -6.82
C VAL A 298 -11.16 -9.46 -5.48
N ARG A 299 -11.13 -8.72 -4.37
CA ARG A 299 -11.58 -9.24 -3.06
C ARG A 299 -13.04 -9.71 -3.08
N ALA A 300 -13.93 -8.94 -3.72
CA ALA A 300 -15.33 -9.31 -3.85
C ALA A 300 -15.50 -10.61 -4.66
N VAL A 301 -14.86 -10.70 -5.82
CA VAL A 301 -14.98 -11.86 -6.73
C VAL A 301 -14.35 -13.12 -6.13
N VAL A 302 -13.21 -13.00 -5.45
CA VAL A 302 -12.61 -14.13 -4.71
C VAL A 302 -13.53 -14.62 -3.60
N ALA A 303 -14.16 -13.70 -2.85
CA ALA A 303 -15.15 -14.07 -1.84
C ALA A 303 -16.40 -14.72 -2.45
N MET A 304 -16.88 -14.26 -3.62
CA MET A 304 -17.97 -14.91 -4.36
C MET A 304 -17.61 -16.36 -4.73
N ALA A 305 -16.43 -16.58 -5.31
CA ALA A 305 -15.98 -17.92 -5.69
C ALA A 305 -15.89 -18.88 -4.48
N ARG A 306 -15.49 -18.37 -3.30
CA ARG A 306 -15.50 -19.16 -2.05
C ARG A 306 -16.91 -19.49 -1.57
N THR A 307 -17.90 -18.61 -1.76
CA THR A 307 -19.29 -18.91 -1.36
C THR A 307 -19.89 -20.09 -2.12
N GLU A 308 -19.48 -20.30 -3.37
CA GLU A 308 -19.95 -21.45 -4.18
C GLU A 308 -19.47 -22.81 -3.63
N GLN A 309 -18.45 -22.81 -2.77
CA GLN A 309 -17.83 -24.01 -2.20
C GLN A 309 -18.31 -24.32 -0.77
N LEU A 310 -19.06 -23.42 -0.12
CA LEU A 310 -19.47 -23.55 1.28
C LEU A 310 -20.99 -23.71 1.44
N ALA A 311 -21.40 -24.37 2.52
CA ALA A 311 -22.81 -24.45 2.90
C ALA A 311 -23.37 -23.05 3.20
N VAL A 312 -24.67 -22.83 2.94
CA VAL A 312 -25.31 -21.49 3.01
C VAL A 312 -25.15 -20.86 4.40
N GLU A 313 -25.17 -21.69 5.44
CA GLU A 313 -25.06 -21.31 6.85
C GLU A 313 -23.68 -20.72 7.18
N GLU A 314 -22.64 -21.11 6.43
CA GLU A 314 -21.25 -20.68 6.59
C GLU A 314 -20.91 -19.43 5.74
N GLN A 315 -21.81 -19.03 4.83
CA GLN A 315 -21.56 -17.93 3.87
C GLN A 315 -21.78 -16.53 4.44
N THR A 316 -22.31 -16.37 5.65
CA THR A 316 -22.67 -15.03 6.19
C THR A 316 -21.50 -14.04 6.18
N ALA A 317 -20.32 -14.48 6.64
CA ALA A 317 -19.13 -13.63 6.68
C ALA A 317 -18.65 -13.26 5.26
N LEU A 318 -18.58 -14.23 4.35
CA LEU A 318 -18.19 -14.00 2.96
C LEU A 318 -19.17 -13.05 2.24
N ARG A 319 -20.48 -13.18 2.47
CA ARG A 319 -21.48 -12.25 1.91
C ARG A 319 -21.29 -10.83 2.42
N ALA A 320 -20.88 -10.66 3.68
CA ALA A 320 -20.54 -9.34 4.22
C ALA A 320 -19.27 -8.78 3.55
N GLU A 321 -18.25 -9.60 3.34
CA GLU A 321 -17.03 -9.23 2.62
C GLU A 321 -17.31 -8.84 1.16
N ILE A 322 -18.14 -9.60 0.44
CA ILE A 322 -18.55 -9.28 -0.94
C ILE A 322 -19.20 -7.90 -0.98
N ARG A 323 -20.20 -7.65 -0.12
CA ARG A 323 -20.91 -6.36 -0.07
C ARG A 323 -19.98 -5.21 0.28
N ARG A 324 -19.08 -5.39 1.25
CA ARG A 324 -18.11 -4.36 1.67
C ARG A 324 -17.21 -3.97 0.51
N ASN A 325 -16.60 -4.96 -0.14
CA ASN A 325 -15.67 -4.73 -1.23
C ASN A 325 -16.35 -4.18 -2.50
N ALA A 326 -17.56 -4.62 -2.83
CA ALA A 326 -18.32 -4.04 -3.93
C ALA A 326 -18.68 -2.57 -3.68
N ARG A 327 -19.01 -2.19 -2.44
CA ARG A 327 -19.24 -0.79 -2.04
C ARG A 327 -17.97 0.05 -2.12
N LEU A 328 -16.83 -0.48 -1.69
CA LEU A 328 -15.55 0.20 -1.81
C LEU A 328 -15.19 0.43 -3.29
N ALA A 329 -15.32 -0.61 -4.12
CA ALA A 329 -15.11 -0.48 -5.56
C ALA A 329 -15.97 0.63 -6.17
N ASP A 330 -17.26 0.68 -5.80
CA ASP A 330 -18.16 1.72 -6.27
C ASP A 330 -17.75 3.13 -5.82
N ALA A 331 -17.37 3.28 -4.55
CA ALA A 331 -16.93 4.55 -3.97
C ALA A 331 -15.65 5.06 -4.65
N TYR A 332 -14.70 4.19 -4.95
CA TYR A 332 -13.47 4.56 -5.67
C TYR A 332 -13.75 5.03 -7.10
N LEU A 333 -14.76 4.48 -7.77
CA LEU A 333 -15.14 4.87 -9.14
C LEU A 333 -15.91 6.21 -9.20
N LEU A 334 -16.29 6.77 -8.05
CA LEU A 334 -16.97 8.05 -7.90
C LEU A 334 -16.15 9.01 -7.02
N PRO A 335 -14.88 9.31 -7.40
CA PRO A 335 -14.03 10.14 -6.57
C PRO A 335 -14.61 11.57 -6.45
N PRO A 336 -14.54 12.20 -5.26
CA PRO A 336 -14.91 13.60 -5.12
C PRO A 336 -14.00 14.51 -5.97
N LYS A 337 -14.45 15.73 -6.23
CA LYS A 337 -13.60 16.74 -6.90
C LYS A 337 -12.35 17.02 -6.02
N PRO A 338 -11.17 17.22 -6.61
CA PRO A 338 -9.98 17.56 -5.85
C PRO A 338 -10.15 18.90 -5.15
N VAL A 339 -9.43 19.09 -4.05
CA VAL A 339 -9.36 20.33 -3.26
C VAL A 339 -7.89 20.61 -2.95
N LEU A 340 -7.52 21.89 -2.94
CA LEU A 340 -6.23 22.33 -2.43
C LEU A 340 -6.41 22.92 -1.04
N VAL A 341 -5.70 22.35 -0.06
CA VAL A 341 -5.62 22.88 1.30
C VAL A 341 -4.21 23.41 1.52
N ALA A 342 -4.09 24.68 1.92
CA ALA A 342 -2.80 25.26 2.32
C ALA A 342 -2.78 25.43 3.84
N ILE A 343 -1.75 24.91 4.49
CA ILE A 343 -1.56 25.02 5.94
C ILE A 343 -0.32 25.88 6.21
N GLY A 344 -0.56 27.11 6.68
CA GLY A 344 0.41 28.11 7.05
C GLY A 344 0.58 28.29 8.55
N GLY A 345 1.63 29.02 8.94
CA GLY A 345 1.94 29.31 10.34
C GLY A 345 3.42 29.21 10.65
N LEU A 346 3.83 29.85 11.73
CA LEU A 346 5.25 29.87 12.15
C LEU A 346 5.77 28.47 12.52
N SER A 347 7.08 28.30 12.58
CA SER A 347 7.69 27.05 13.02
C SER A 347 7.30 26.74 14.46
N GLY A 348 7.01 25.46 14.74
CA GLY A 348 6.52 25.00 16.04
C GLY A 348 5.01 25.08 16.24
N THR A 349 4.23 25.60 15.28
CA THR A 349 2.76 25.66 15.42
C THR A 349 2.08 24.30 15.24
N GLY A 350 2.75 23.31 14.64
CA GLY A 350 2.20 21.96 14.44
C GLY A 350 1.63 21.68 13.04
N LYS A 351 1.99 22.49 12.04
CA LYS A 351 1.49 22.38 10.65
C LYS A 351 1.56 20.97 10.07
N SER A 352 2.75 20.35 10.07
CA SER A 352 2.93 19.03 9.45
C SER A 352 2.16 17.94 10.20
N THR A 353 2.04 18.04 11.52
CA THR A 353 1.20 17.11 12.31
C THR A 353 -0.27 17.27 11.96
N LEU A 354 -0.77 18.51 11.89
CA LEU A 354 -2.15 18.76 11.48
C LEU A 354 -2.41 18.25 10.05
N ALA A 355 -1.51 18.58 9.12
CA ALA A 355 -1.63 18.19 7.72
C ALA A 355 -1.64 16.67 7.54
N ALA A 356 -0.74 15.94 8.21
CA ALA A 356 -0.71 14.47 8.16
C ALA A 356 -2.03 13.86 8.69
N LEU A 357 -2.55 14.37 9.80
CA LEU A 357 -3.82 13.88 10.37
C LEU A 357 -5.04 14.26 9.54
N LEU A 358 -5.00 15.37 8.79
CA LEU A 358 -6.09 15.76 7.90
C LEU A 358 -6.04 15.05 6.55
N ALA A 359 -4.85 14.69 6.06
CA ALA A 359 -4.65 14.20 4.70
C ALA A 359 -5.55 13.00 4.37
N ALA A 360 -5.68 12.04 5.28
CA ALA A 360 -6.55 10.86 5.12
C ALA A 360 -8.05 11.17 4.95
N HIS A 361 -8.48 12.39 5.27
CA HIS A 361 -9.89 12.81 5.24
C HIS A 361 -10.20 13.83 4.14
N VAL A 362 -9.24 14.14 3.28
CA VAL A 362 -9.38 15.19 2.26
C VAL A 362 -9.28 14.58 0.86
N GLY A 363 -10.34 14.71 0.07
CA GLY A 363 -10.35 14.30 -1.33
C GLY A 363 -10.60 12.80 -1.56
N PRO A 364 -10.16 12.25 -2.70
CA PRO A 364 -10.40 10.85 -3.02
C PRO A 364 -9.53 9.92 -2.16
N PRO A 365 -9.96 8.67 -1.91
CA PRO A 365 -9.15 7.69 -1.20
C PRO A 365 -7.77 7.47 -1.83
N PRO A 366 -6.72 7.20 -1.03
CA PRO A 366 -6.71 7.13 0.44
C PRO A 366 -6.59 8.51 1.13
N GLY A 367 -6.93 9.61 0.46
CA GLY A 367 -6.82 10.97 0.97
C GLY A 367 -5.80 11.79 0.19
N ALA A 368 -5.55 13.02 0.62
CA ALA A 368 -4.74 13.98 -0.10
C ALA A 368 -3.25 13.64 -0.12
N LEU A 369 -2.59 14.07 -1.20
CA LEU A 369 -1.13 14.17 -1.27
C LEU A 369 -0.66 15.28 -0.33
N HIS A 370 0.23 14.96 0.60
CA HIS A 370 0.80 15.89 1.57
C HIS A 370 2.19 16.35 1.10
N VAL A 371 2.24 17.59 0.61
CA VAL A 371 3.46 18.22 0.11
C VAL A 371 4.03 19.14 1.20
N ARG A 372 5.29 18.90 1.58
CA ARG A 372 5.93 19.54 2.74
C ARG A 372 7.15 20.33 2.30
N SER A 373 7.11 21.65 2.46
CA SER A 373 8.22 22.53 2.06
C SER A 373 9.55 22.16 2.74
N ASP A 374 9.52 21.72 4.01
CA ASP A 374 10.74 21.28 4.71
C ASP A 374 11.30 19.98 4.14
N VAL A 375 10.47 19.03 3.70
CA VAL A 375 10.93 17.78 3.04
C VAL A 375 11.52 18.10 1.67
N GLU A 376 10.86 18.93 0.87
CA GLU A 376 11.37 19.32 -0.45
C GLU A 376 12.69 20.10 -0.35
N ARG A 377 12.86 20.89 0.72
CA ARG A 377 14.15 21.55 1.00
C ARG A 377 15.27 20.54 1.25
N LYS A 378 15.02 19.46 2.01
CA LYS A 378 16.01 18.39 2.22
C LYS A 378 16.40 17.73 0.91
N ARG A 379 15.40 17.41 0.09
CA ARG A 379 15.59 16.79 -1.23
C ARG A 379 16.40 17.65 -2.18
N LEU A 380 16.13 18.96 -2.20
CA LEU A 380 16.89 19.91 -3.03
C LEU A 380 18.40 19.85 -2.77
N PHE A 381 18.81 19.45 -1.56
CA PHE A 381 20.21 19.28 -1.17
C PHE A 381 20.67 17.82 -1.08
N GLY A 382 19.83 16.86 -1.46
CA GLY A 382 20.16 15.43 -1.45
C GLY A 382 20.46 14.86 -0.05
N VAL A 383 19.90 15.46 1.00
CA VAL A 383 20.10 14.99 2.38
C VAL A 383 18.88 14.21 2.88
N PRO A 384 19.06 13.24 3.80
CA PRO A 384 17.95 12.57 4.48
C PRO A 384 17.03 13.55 5.19
N GLU A 385 15.75 13.20 5.28
CA GLU A 385 14.71 14.02 5.93
C GLU A 385 15.12 14.47 7.35
N THR A 386 15.70 13.56 8.13
CA THR A 386 16.06 13.79 9.54
C THR A 386 17.41 14.49 9.74
N GLN A 387 18.20 14.67 8.67
CA GLN A 387 19.50 15.32 8.76
C GLN A 387 19.33 16.84 8.81
N ARG A 388 19.86 17.51 9.83
CA ARG A 388 19.76 18.98 9.93
C ARG A 388 20.51 19.70 8.83
N LEU A 389 19.88 20.72 8.23
CA LEU A 389 20.55 21.60 7.27
C LEU A 389 21.15 22.82 7.98
N ASP A 390 22.29 23.27 7.47
CA ASP A 390 22.89 24.55 7.87
C ASP A 390 22.12 25.76 7.33
N ARG A 391 22.34 26.94 7.93
CA ARG A 391 21.70 28.21 7.54
C ARG A 391 21.87 28.61 6.07
N GLN A 392 22.96 28.18 5.43
CA GLN A 392 23.20 28.46 4.02
C GLN A 392 22.14 27.87 3.08
N HIS A 393 21.41 26.85 3.54
CA HIS A 393 20.31 26.18 2.83
C HIS A 393 18.96 26.91 2.99
N TYR A 394 18.93 28.03 3.72
CA TYR A 394 17.75 28.86 3.97
C TYR A 394 17.88 30.28 3.39
N ARG A 395 18.80 30.47 2.43
CA ARG A 395 18.96 31.76 1.73
C ARG A 395 17.75 32.08 0.85
N ILE A 396 17.53 33.36 0.56
CA ILE A 396 16.35 33.88 -0.17
C ILE A 396 16.09 33.11 -1.47
N GLY A 397 17.10 32.95 -2.33
CA GLY A 397 16.95 32.19 -3.60
C GLY A 397 16.75 30.68 -3.44
N THR A 398 17.01 30.12 -2.25
CA THR A 398 16.65 28.72 -1.94
C THR A 398 15.22 28.60 -1.46
N ALA A 399 14.70 29.59 -0.73
CA ALA A 399 13.30 29.60 -0.31
C ALA A 399 12.37 29.66 -1.53
N GLU A 400 12.61 30.56 -2.47
CA GLU A 400 11.83 30.68 -3.71
C GLU A 400 11.79 29.36 -4.49
N ARG A 401 12.95 28.72 -4.71
CA ARG A 401 13.03 27.41 -5.38
C ARG A 401 12.23 26.31 -4.68
N VAL A 402 12.22 26.29 -3.34
CA VAL A 402 11.44 25.30 -2.59
C VAL A 402 9.95 25.54 -2.79
N TYR A 403 9.51 26.81 -2.79
CA TYR A 403 8.12 27.17 -3.07
C TYR A 403 7.73 26.79 -4.51
N ASP A 404 8.57 27.07 -5.50
CA ASP A 404 8.35 26.64 -6.89
C ASP A 404 8.13 25.12 -6.99
N ILE A 405 8.92 24.31 -6.27
CA ILE A 405 8.80 22.85 -6.25
C ILE A 405 7.48 22.39 -5.60
N VAL A 406 7.11 22.94 -4.44
CA VAL A 406 5.85 22.54 -3.79
C VAL A 406 4.62 22.98 -4.59
N GLU A 407 4.69 24.14 -5.23
CA GLU A 407 3.67 24.64 -6.13
C GLU A 407 3.54 23.76 -7.39
N ASP A 408 4.65 23.37 -8.01
CA ASP A 408 4.66 22.43 -9.13
C ASP A 408 4.02 21.08 -8.76
N LYS A 409 4.42 20.49 -7.62
CA LYS A 409 3.81 19.25 -7.12
C LYS A 409 2.31 19.40 -6.88
N ALA A 410 1.86 20.53 -6.34
CA ALA A 410 0.45 20.82 -6.17
C ALA A 410 -0.30 20.91 -7.51
N ARG A 411 0.25 21.63 -8.50
CA ARG A 411 -0.33 21.70 -9.86
C ARG A 411 -0.47 20.32 -10.48
N ARG A 412 0.57 19.49 -10.40
CA ARG A 412 0.59 18.14 -10.97
C ARG A 412 -0.41 17.20 -10.28
N ALA A 413 -0.51 17.25 -8.95
CA ALA A 413 -1.50 16.45 -8.21
C ALA A 413 -2.95 16.84 -8.55
N LEU A 414 -3.24 18.15 -8.64
CA LEU A 414 -4.55 18.65 -9.02
C LEU A 414 -4.91 18.30 -10.49
N ALA A 415 -3.92 18.37 -11.40
CA ALA A 415 -4.08 17.91 -12.78
C ALA A 415 -4.40 16.41 -12.85
N ALA A 416 -3.80 15.61 -11.95
CA ALA A 416 -4.12 14.21 -11.75
C ALA A 416 -5.47 13.97 -11.02
N ARG A 417 -6.26 15.02 -10.79
CA ARG A 417 -7.55 15.00 -10.09
C ARG A 417 -7.47 14.49 -8.65
N HIS A 418 -6.31 14.61 -8.03
CA HIS A 418 -6.07 14.21 -6.66
C HIS A 418 -6.04 15.44 -5.75
N ALA A 419 -6.54 15.30 -4.51
CA ALA A 419 -6.47 16.40 -3.56
C ALA A 419 -5.04 16.58 -3.03
N VAL A 420 -4.71 17.81 -2.62
CA VAL A 420 -3.38 18.14 -2.12
C VAL A 420 -3.47 19.00 -0.86
N ILE A 421 -2.66 18.67 0.13
CA ILE A 421 -2.38 19.51 1.29
C ILE A 421 -0.95 20.00 1.16
N VAL A 422 -0.74 21.31 1.11
CA VAL A 422 0.58 21.94 1.12
C VAL A 422 0.83 22.55 2.48
N ASP A 423 1.88 22.10 3.18
CA ASP A 423 2.33 22.72 4.43
C ASP A 423 3.67 23.46 4.26
N ALA A 424 3.62 24.75 4.60
CA ALA A 424 4.76 25.65 4.58
C ALA A 424 4.57 26.78 5.59
N VAL A 425 5.58 27.63 5.77
CA VAL A 425 5.43 28.77 6.70
C VAL A 425 4.43 29.78 6.16
N PHE A 426 4.42 30.03 4.85
CA PHE A 426 3.54 30.99 4.16
C PHE A 426 3.57 32.38 4.80
N ALA A 427 4.77 32.85 5.18
CA ALA A 427 4.95 34.09 5.93
C ALA A 427 4.56 35.32 5.10
N LYS A 428 4.91 35.32 3.81
CA LYS A 428 4.67 36.46 2.92
C LYS A 428 3.27 36.40 2.31
N GLN A 429 2.69 37.56 2.03
CA GLN A 429 1.38 37.62 1.38
C GLN A 429 1.42 37.05 -0.03
N GLU A 430 2.50 37.30 -0.77
CA GLU A 430 2.67 36.81 -2.15
C GLU A 430 2.73 35.27 -2.20
N GLU A 431 3.34 34.63 -1.20
CA GLU A 431 3.39 33.16 -1.09
C GLU A 431 1.97 32.57 -0.89
N ARG A 432 1.11 33.27 -0.14
CA ARG A 432 -0.29 32.85 0.08
C ARG A 432 -1.14 33.06 -1.17
N GLU A 433 -0.97 34.21 -1.83
CA GLU A 433 -1.67 34.51 -3.08
C GLU A 433 -1.28 33.56 -4.22
N ALA A 434 0.00 33.15 -4.28
CA ALA A 434 0.50 32.21 -5.28
C ALA A 434 -0.12 30.81 -5.12
N ILE A 435 -0.15 30.25 -3.90
CA ILE A 435 -0.77 28.94 -3.68
C ILE A 435 -2.30 28.97 -3.88
N GLU A 436 -2.95 30.10 -3.58
CA GLU A 436 -4.37 30.34 -3.89
C GLU A 436 -4.64 30.40 -5.40
N ALA A 437 -3.72 30.98 -6.18
CA ALA A 437 -3.83 31.05 -7.63
C ALA A 437 -3.86 29.65 -8.27
N ILE A 438 -3.07 28.70 -7.76
CA ILE A 438 -3.03 27.32 -8.26
C ILE A 438 -4.41 26.65 -8.16
N ALA A 439 -5.12 26.85 -7.06
CA ALA A 439 -6.46 26.29 -6.90
C ALA A 439 -7.46 26.89 -7.92
N ARG A 440 -7.34 28.20 -8.19
CA ARG A 440 -8.14 28.90 -9.22
C ARG A 440 -7.82 28.41 -10.63
N GLU A 441 -6.54 28.24 -10.96
CA GLU A 441 -6.07 27.69 -12.24
C GLU A 441 -6.61 26.28 -12.48
N ALA A 442 -6.61 25.43 -11.44
CA ALA A 442 -7.16 24.07 -11.48
C ALA A 442 -8.70 24.01 -11.38
N ALA A 443 -9.37 25.16 -11.24
CA ALA A 443 -10.81 25.26 -11.02
C ALA A 443 -11.33 24.37 -9.87
N CYS A 444 -10.58 24.32 -8.77
CA CYS A 444 -10.90 23.51 -7.59
C CYS A 444 -11.10 24.39 -6.34
N PRO A 445 -11.81 23.88 -5.31
CA PRO A 445 -11.92 24.59 -4.04
C PRO A 445 -10.55 24.81 -3.38
N PHE A 446 -10.40 25.97 -2.75
CA PHE A 446 -9.24 26.32 -1.93
C PHE A 446 -9.66 26.46 -0.46
N VAL A 447 -8.85 25.91 0.46
CA VAL A 447 -8.99 26.15 1.90
C VAL A 447 -7.63 26.55 2.48
N GLY A 448 -7.52 27.79 2.94
CA GLY A 448 -6.33 28.28 3.65
C GLY A 448 -6.53 28.20 5.16
N LEU A 449 -5.61 27.52 5.85
CA LEU A 449 -5.57 27.41 7.30
C LEU A 449 -4.29 28.07 7.83
N TRP A 450 -4.40 28.92 8.84
CA TRP A 450 -3.26 29.56 9.51
C TRP A 450 -3.18 29.14 10.97
N LEU A 451 -2.19 28.34 11.35
CA LEU A 451 -2.02 27.92 12.73
C LEU A 451 -1.33 29.02 13.54
N ASN A 452 -1.93 29.34 14.68
CA ASN A 452 -1.39 30.31 15.62
C ASN A 452 -1.24 29.69 17.02
N ALA A 453 -0.16 30.01 17.72
CA ALA A 453 0.03 29.64 19.13
C ALA A 453 0.97 30.64 19.82
N PRO A 454 0.91 30.76 21.16
CA PRO A 454 1.80 31.64 21.91
C PRO A 454 3.29 31.32 21.66
N ALA A 455 4.13 32.34 21.62
CA ALA A 455 5.56 32.22 21.34
C ALA A 455 6.28 31.20 22.24
N GLU A 456 5.93 31.14 23.51
CA GLU A 456 6.49 30.19 24.48
C GLU A 456 6.17 28.74 24.10
N THR A 457 4.96 28.47 23.63
CA THR A 457 4.53 27.16 23.13
C THR A 457 5.33 26.75 21.89
N LEU A 458 5.53 27.68 20.95
CA LEU A 458 6.32 27.42 19.73
C LEU A 458 7.75 27.03 20.08
N ILE A 459 8.40 27.81 20.95
CA ILE A 459 9.77 27.57 21.41
C ILE A 459 9.87 26.22 22.12
N ALA A 460 8.96 25.92 23.05
CA ALA A 460 8.96 24.66 23.79
C ALA A 460 8.79 23.44 22.86
N ARG A 461 7.96 23.54 21.83
CA ARG A 461 7.77 22.47 20.83
C ARG A 461 9.02 22.26 20.00
N VAL A 462 9.65 23.34 19.51
CA VAL A 462 10.87 23.18 18.69
C VAL A 462 12.09 22.70 19.45
N GLU A 463 12.14 22.90 20.77
CA GLU A 463 13.22 22.38 21.62
C GLU A 463 13.04 20.90 21.97
N ARG A 464 11.80 20.40 22.04
CA ARG A 464 11.50 18.99 22.40
C ARG A 464 11.59 18.03 21.22
N ARG A 465 11.43 18.50 19.99
CA ARG A 465 11.41 17.66 18.79
C ARG A 465 12.74 16.95 18.55
N ARG A 466 12.66 15.71 18.04
CA ARG A 466 13.80 14.89 17.61
C ARG A 466 13.40 14.14 16.35
N GLY A 467 14.32 14.02 15.38
CA GLY A 467 14.13 13.20 14.19
C GLY A 467 13.07 13.69 13.20
N ASP A 468 12.85 15.00 13.08
CA ASP A 468 11.87 15.59 12.16
C ASP A 468 12.52 16.29 10.95
N ALA A 469 11.73 16.57 9.91
CA ALA A 469 12.20 17.22 8.68
C ALA A 469 12.56 18.70 8.85
N SER A 470 11.92 19.38 9.79
CA SER A 470 12.06 20.82 9.94
C SER A 470 13.38 21.17 10.64
N ASP A 471 14.08 22.23 10.26
CA ASP A 471 15.33 22.66 10.94
C ASP A 471 15.14 23.76 11.98
N ALA A 472 13.91 24.21 12.21
CA ALA A 472 13.63 25.33 13.10
C ALA A 472 14.10 25.09 14.55
N ASP A 473 15.05 25.90 15.00
CA ASP A 473 15.43 26.00 16.41
C ASP A 473 14.71 27.17 17.09
N ARG A 474 14.95 27.36 18.39
CA ARG A 474 14.42 28.50 19.15
C ARG A 474 14.74 29.86 18.52
N ARG A 475 15.90 29.99 17.86
CA ARG A 475 16.31 31.26 17.24
C ARG A 475 15.52 31.48 15.94
N VAL A 476 15.30 30.45 15.13
CA VAL A 476 14.44 30.52 13.95
C VAL A 476 13.02 30.96 14.33
N VAL A 477 12.45 30.39 15.40
CA VAL A 477 11.12 30.79 15.89
C VAL A 477 11.10 32.28 16.29
N ARG A 478 12.14 32.76 17.00
CA ARG A 478 12.25 34.18 17.38
C ARG A 478 12.40 35.11 16.19
N GLU A 479 13.18 34.71 15.19
CA GLU A 479 13.33 35.46 13.93
C GLU A 479 11.97 35.56 13.22
N GLN A 480 11.24 34.45 13.12
CA GLN A 480 9.92 34.39 12.50
C GLN A 480 8.83 35.18 13.23
N LEU A 481 8.89 35.27 14.56
CA LEU A 481 7.95 36.09 15.35
C LEU A 481 8.09 37.59 15.05
N GLY A 482 9.22 38.02 14.47
CA GLY A 482 9.45 39.39 14.02
C GLY A 482 9.07 39.65 12.56
N TYR A 483 8.53 38.66 11.84
CA TYR A 483 8.12 38.84 10.45
C TYR A 483 6.90 39.76 10.36
N ASP A 484 6.91 40.63 9.34
CA ASP A 484 5.68 41.28 8.88
C ASP A 484 4.89 40.27 8.06
N LEU A 485 3.85 39.71 8.69
CA LEU A 485 3.00 38.70 8.07
C LEU A 485 1.94 39.32 7.13
N GLY A 486 1.80 40.65 7.14
CA GLY A 486 0.71 41.33 6.46
C GLY A 486 -0.67 40.88 6.97
N ASN A 487 -1.67 40.96 6.11
CA ASN A 487 -3.02 40.47 6.44
C ASN A 487 -3.10 38.94 6.27
N ILE A 488 -3.51 38.23 7.32
CA ILE A 488 -3.81 36.79 7.25
C ILE A 488 -5.30 36.64 6.92
N ALA A 489 -5.59 36.43 5.63
CA ALA A 489 -6.96 36.19 5.15
C ALA A 489 -7.43 34.73 5.33
N TRP A 490 -6.52 33.83 5.70
CA TRP A 490 -6.80 32.41 5.94
C TRP A 490 -7.52 32.19 7.26
N HIS A 491 -8.22 31.06 7.38
CA HIS A 491 -8.89 30.70 8.61
C HIS A 491 -7.87 30.42 9.71
N VAL A 492 -7.92 31.18 10.80
CA VAL A 492 -6.97 31.01 11.91
C VAL A 492 -7.42 29.85 12.79
N VAL A 493 -6.55 28.85 12.94
CA VAL A 493 -6.73 27.69 13.83
C VAL A 493 -5.90 27.91 15.08
N ASP A 494 -6.53 27.80 16.26
CA ASP A 494 -5.81 27.91 17.53
C ASP A 494 -5.06 26.60 17.83
N ALA A 495 -3.73 26.68 17.78
CA ALA A 495 -2.82 25.57 18.06
C ALA A 495 -2.23 25.63 19.47
N SER A 496 -2.78 26.45 20.38
CA SER A 496 -2.38 26.52 21.79
C SER A 496 -2.84 25.31 22.61
N GLY A 497 -3.93 24.67 22.20
CA GLY A 497 -4.52 23.48 22.83
C GLY A 497 -3.85 22.16 22.43
N THR A 498 -4.63 21.08 22.48
CA THR A 498 -4.20 19.74 22.04
C THR A 498 -4.27 19.62 20.52
N VAL A 499 -3.48 18.69 19.95
CA VAL A 499 -3.53 18.41 18.51
C VAL A 499 -4.94 18.01 18.05
N ALA A 500 -5.67 17.23 18.86
CA ALA A 500 -7.03 16.82 18.56
C ALA A 500 -7.99 18.02 18.42
N GLN A 501 -7.86 19.05 19.25
CA GLN A 501 -8.67 20.26 19.16
C GLN A 501 -8.41 21.02 17.85
N SER A 502 -7.14 21.16 17.45
CA SER A 502 -6.78 21.80 16.19
C SER A 502 -7.25 20.99 14.98
N VAL A 503 -7.22 19.65 15.05
CA VAL A 503 -7.77 18.76 14.01
C VAL A 503 -9.28 18.93 13.90
N GLU A 504 -10.02 18.92 15.01
CA GLU A 504 -11.48 19.07 15.02
C GLU A 504 -11.91 20.45 14.48
N GLU A 505 -11.20 21.51 14.84
CA GLU A 505 -11.42 22.84 14.26
C GLU A 505 -11.17 22.85 12.75
N ALA A 506 -10.03 22.35 12.29
CA ALA A 506 -9.71 22.30 10.87
C ALA A 506 -10.70 21.44 10.07
N GLN A 507 -11.16 20.31 10.61
CA GLN A 507 -12.19 19.47 10.00
C GLN A 507 -13.53 20.21 9.85
N ARG A 508 -13.94 20.99 10.86
CA ARG A 508 -15.15 21.83 10.75
C ARG A 508 -15.03 22.87 9.66
N VAL A 509 -13.86 23.47 9.49
CA VAL A 509 -13.59 24.44 8.41
C VAL A 509 -13.66 23.77 7.04
N LEU A 510 -13.02 22.61 6.89
CA LEU A 510 -13.05 21.83 5.65
C LEU A 510 -14.47 21.39 5.28
N ALA A 511 -15.28 20.99 6.26
CA ALA A 511 -16.68 20.61 6.05
C ALA A 511 -17.60 21.80 5.71
N ALA A 512 -17.30 22.99 6.24
CA ALA A 512 -18.07 24.21 5.99
C ALA A 512 -17.65 24.94 4.71
N ALA A 513 -16.42 24.71 4.22
CA ALA A 513 -15.97 25.23 2.94
C ALA A 513 -16.94 24.75 1.85
N PRO A 514 -17.33 25.61 0.89
CA PRO A 514 -18.19 25.21 -0.21
C PRO A 514 -17.44 24.27 -1.16
N ILE A 515 -17.22 23.03 -0.73
CA ILE A 515 -16.98 21.87 -1.59
C ILE A 515 -18.34 21.50 -2.22
N LYS A 516 -19.03 22.49 -2.80
CA LYS A 516 -20.29 22.25 -3.48
C LYS A 516 -19.96 21.67 -4.85
N PRO A 517 -20.57 20.54 -5.25
CA PRO A 517 -20.50 20.12 -6.63
C PRO A 517 -21.14 21.22 -7.48
N ALA A 518 -20.38 21.87 -8.37
CA ALA A 518 -20.99 22.48 -9.54
C ALA A 518 -21.78 21.37 -10.23
N GLY A 519 -23.11 21.54 -10.26
CA GLY A 519 -24.09 20.55 -10.67
C GLY A 519 -24.09 20.22 -12.15
#